data_AF-A0A661DGA1-F1
#
_entry.id   AF-A0A661DGA1-F1
#
_cell.length_a   1.000
_cell.length_b   1.000
_cell.length_c   1.000
_cell.angle_alpha   90.00
_cell.angle_beta   90.00
_cell.angle_gamma   90.00
#
_symmetry.space_group_name_H-M   'P 1'
#
loop_
_entity.id
_entity.type
_entity.pdbx_description
1 polymer ?
#
loop_
_entity_poly.entity_id
_entity_poly.type
_entity_poly.pdbx_seq_one_letter_code
_entity_poly.pdbx_strand_id
1 'polypeptide(L)'
;MRLDHDNAITELADKLDEMTTGKGKYKGLYQTKIMDDNLREVATKAGVRPEAVTDVLLRAKTLFTLGTDGSVEARDAAGKLLKNEDGNVITPSVWLESMKETSPHYWPSSEGSGARGGNITGDADTTEKLAALAKKGDMVGYRKLRSQMAG
;
A
#
# COMPACT_ATOMS: atom_id res chain seq x y z
N MET A 1 -40.61 47.48 18.72
CA MET A 1 -39.81 47.69 17.49
C MET A 1 -38.32 47.50 17.72
N ARG A 2 -37.63 48.25 18.60
CA ARG A 2 -36.18 48.03 18.85
C ARG A 2 -35.88 46.69 19.55
N LEU A 3 -36.71 46.32 20.54
CA LEU A 3 -36.62 45.04 21.26
C LEU A 3 -36.76 43.83 20.31
N ASP A 4 -37.66 43.93 19.33
CA ASP A 4 -37.92 42.86 18.35
C ASP A 4 -36.73 42.67 17.40
N HIS A 5 -36.05 43.77 17.03
CA HIS A 5 -34.84 43.71 16.22
C HIS A 5 -33.65 43.11 17.00
N ASP A 6 -33.50 43.46 18.28
CA ASP A 6 -32.42 42.92 19.12
C ASP A 6 -32.59 41.40 19.30
N ASN A 7 -33.83 40.93 19.51
CA ASN A 7 -34.14 39.49 19.56
C ASN A 7 -33.90 38.78 18.22
N ALA A 8 -34.24 39.42 17.10
CA ALA A 8 -33.98 38.84 15.78
C ALA A 8 -32.47 38.72 15.49
N ILE A 9 -31.66 39.69 15.94
CA ILE A 9 -30.20 39.64 15.79
C ILE A 9 -29.60 38.50 16.60
N THR A 10 -30.06 38.27 17.83
CA THR A 10 -29.59 37.15 18.66
C THR A 10 -29.95 35.80 18.06
N GLU A 11 -31.19 35.62 17.59
CA GLU A 11 -31.59 34.38 16.93
C GLU A 11 -30.79 34.09 15.65
N LEU A 12 -30.48 35.12 14.86
CA LEU A 12 -29.66 34.99 13.66
C LEU A 12 -28.21 34.64 14.01
N ALA A 13 -27.66 35.20 15.10
CA ALA A 13 -26.33 34.86 15.58
C ALA A 13 -26.26 33.40 16.05
N ASP A 14 -27.25 32.92 16.80
CA ASP A 14 -27.32 31.54 17.27
C ASP A 14 -27.43 30.55 16.09
N LYS A 15 -28.28 30.85 15.11
CA LYS A 15 -28.39 30.05 13.88
C LYS A 15 -27.10 30.05 13.08
N LEU A 16 -26.40 31.18 13.03
CA LEU A 16 -25.11 31.27 12.35
C LEU A 16 -24.08 30.36 13.05
N ASP A 17 -24.03 30.38 14.37
CA ASP A 17 -23.10 29.56 15.15
C ASP A 17 -23.41 28.05 15.05
N GLU A 18 -24.70 27.69 15.07
CA GLU A 18 -25.15 26.33 14.84
C GLU A 18 -24.76 25.85 13.43
N MET A 19 -24.98 26.70 12.41
CA MET A 19 -24.63 26.38 11.02
C MET A 19 -23.11 26.30 10.80
N THR A 20 -22.31 27.19 11.40
CA THR A 20 -20.85 27.15 11.28
C THR A 20 -20.27 25.93 11.99
N THR A 21 -20.77 25.60 13.18
CA THR A 21 -20.39 24.41 13.94
C THR A 21 -20.76 23.14 13.18
N GLY A 22 -22.00 23.07 12.67
CA GLY A 22 -22.47 21.97 11.83
C GLY A 22 -21.60 21.78 10.58
N LYS A 23 -21.34 22.88 9.85
CA LYS A 23 -20.46 22.87 8.67
C LYS A 23 -19.05 22.39 8.99
N GLY A 24 -18.47 22.85 10.11
CA GLY A 24 -17.16 22.41 10.58
C GLY A 24 -17.12 20.90 10.84
N LYS A 25 -18.13 20.37 11.54
CA LYS A 25 -18.27 18.93 11.81
C LYS A 25 -18.35 18.10 10.55
N TYR A 26 -19.25 18.45 9.61
CA TYR A 26 -19.40 17.70 8.36
C TYR A 26 -18.18 17.82 7.45
N LYS A 27 -17.51 18.99 7.44
CA LYS A 27 -16.25 19.16 6.72
C LYS A 27 -15.17 18.22 7.25
N GLY A 28 -15.00 18.13 8.57
CA GLY A 28 -14.05 17.21 9.20
C GLY A 28 -14.36 15.74 8.87
N LEU A 29 -15.61 15.32 9.02
CA LEU A 29 -16.05 13.96 8.70
C LEU A 29 -15.83 13.62 7.21
N TYR A 30 -16.15 14.55 6.32
CA TYR A 30 -15.94 14.39 4.88
C TYR A 30 -14.44 14.26 4.55
N GLN A 31 -13.61 15.13 5.12
CA GLN A 31 -12.15 15.07 4.92
C GLN A 31 -11.57 13.73 5.38
N THR A 32 -11.93 13.27 6.58
CA THR A 32 -11.49 11.96 7.07
C THR A 32 -11.96 10.83 6.17
N LYS A 33 -13.23 10.84 5.75
CA LYS A 33 -13.80 9.79 4.90
C LYS A 33 -13.10 9.70 3.54
N ILE A 34 -12.96 10.82 2.83
CA ILE A 34 -12.33 10.82 1.50
C ILE A 34 -10.87 10.36 1.59
N MET A 35 -10.15 10.82 2.61
CA MET A 35 -8.77 10.41 2.84
C MET A 35 -8.67 8.92 3.14
N ASP A 36 -9.47 8.41 4.08
CA ASP A 36 -9.46 6.98 4.46
C ASP A 36 -9.86 6.08 3.27
N ASP A 37 -10.87 6.48 2.49
CA ASP A 37 -11.33 5.75 1.30
C ASP A 37 -10.24 5.72 0.22
N ASN A 38 -9.64 6.88 -0.10
CA ASN A 38 -8.56 6.98 -1.09
C ASN A 38 -7.34 6.13 -0.70
N LEU A 39 -6.93 6.19 0.56
CA LEU A 39 -5.78 5.42 1.02
C LEU A 39 -6.04 3.92 1.06
N ARG A 40 -7.25 3.50 1.43
CA ARG A 40 -7.61 2.08 1.40
C ARG A 40 -7.60 1.55 -0.02
N GLU A 41 -8.08 2.32 -0.98
CA GLU A 41 -8.03 1.99 -2.40
C GLU A 41 -6.58 1.84 -2.88
N VAL A 42 -5.72 2.81 -2.57
CA VAL A 42 -4.30 2.79 -2.93
C VAL A 42 -3.57 1.61 -2.27
N ALA A 43 -3.81 1.36 -0.99
CA ALA A 43 -3.21 0.23 -0.26
C ALA A 43 -3.59 -1.12 -0.87
N THR A 44 -4.87 -1.29 -1.20
CA THR A 44 -5.39 -2.50 -1.83
C THR A 44 -4.76 -2.71 -3.21
N LYS A 45 -4.69 -1.66 -4.04
CA LYS A 45 -4.05 -1.71 -5.37
C LYS A 45 -2.55 -2.00 -5.30
N ALA A 46 -1.87 -1.52 -4.26
CA ALA A 46 -0.44 -1.75 -4.05
C ALA A 46 -0.12 -3.14 -3.46
N GLY A 47 -1.14 -3.96 -3.15
CA GLY A 47 -0.95 -5.31 -2.61
C GLY A 47 -0.58 -5.35 -1.13
N VAL A 48 -0.95 -4.31 -0.37
CA VAL A 48 -0.81 -4.31 1.10
C VAL A 48 -1.69 -5.41 1.68
N ARG A 49 -1.14 -6.17 2.64
CA ARG A 49 -1.87 -7.21 3.36
C ARG A 49 -3.08 -6.60 4.09
N PRO A 50 -4.27 -7.22 4.08
CA PRO A 50 -5.46 -6.69 4.73
C PRO A 50 -5.25 -6.32 6.21
N GLU A 51 -4.44 -7.10 6.92
CA GLU A 51 -4.13 -6.88 8.34
C GLU A 51 -3.28 -5.63 8.57
N ALA A 52 -2.49 -5.21 7.59
CA ALA A 52 -1.62 -4.03 7.66
C ALA A 52 -2.31 -2.74 7.16
N VAL A 53 -3.47 -2.83 6.51
CA VAL A 53 -4.19 -1.65 5.97
C VAL A 53 -4.52 -0.66 7.07
N THR A 54 -4.92 -1.13 8.26
CA THR A 54 -5.22 -0.26 9.41
C THR A 54 -4.00 0.53 9.85
N ASP A 55 -2.81 -0.10 9.87
CA ASP A 55 -1.57 0.55 10.27
C ASP A 55 -1.11 1.59 9.23
N VAL A 56 -1.25 1.28 7.94
CA VAL A 56 -1.02 2.24 6.84
C VAL A 56 -1.91 3.46 7.00
N LEU A 57 -3.22 3.26 7.24
CA LEU A 57 -4.17 4.35 7.45
C LEU A 57 -3.81 5.19 8.68
N LEU A 58 -3.40 4.56 9.78
CA LEU A 58 -3.00 5.28 10.98
C LEU A 58 -1.77 6.16 10.75
N ARG A 59 -0.74 5.62 10.08
CA ARG A 59 0.50 6.36 9.77
C ARG A 59 0.24 7.50 8.79
N ALA A 60 -0.70 7.33 7.87
CA ALA A 60 -1.04 8.35 6.91
C ALA A 60 -1.78 9.56 7.50
N LYS A 61 -2.56 9.37 8.58
CA LYS A 61 -3.33 10.46 9.22
C LYS A 61 -2.48 11.61 9.72
N THR A 62 -1.20 11.36 10.01
CA THR A 62 -0.26 12.40 10.44
C THR A 62 0.44 13.10 9.28
N LEU A 63 0.33 12.57 8.06
CA LEU A 63 1.09 13.02 6.89
C LEU A 63 0.19 13.69 5.85
N PHE A 64 -1.00 13.14 5.63
CA PHE A 64 -1.88 13.55 4.54
C PHE A 64 -2.98 14.49 5.02
N THR A 65 -3.35 15.40 4.12
CA THR A 65 -4.45 16.34 4.29
C THR A 65 -5.23 16.45 2.98
N LEU A 66 -6.48 16.88 3.05
CA LEU A 66 -7.27 17.17 1.86
C LEU A 66 -6.96 18.59 1.36
N GLY A 67 -6.48 18.69 0.13
CA GLY A 67 -6.28 19.94 -0.60
C GLY A 67 -7.60 20.65 -0.90
N THR A 68 -7.53 21.90 -1.37
CA THR A 68 -8.71 22.70 -1.71
C THR A 68 -9.48 22.16 -2.92
N ASP A 69 -8.80 21.41 -3.77
CA ASP A 69 -9.34 20.72 -4.95
C ASP A 69 -9.88 19.32 -4.64
N GLY A 70 -9.78 18.86 -3.39
CA GLY A 70 -10.16 17.51 -3.00
C GLY A 70 -9.09 16.44 -3.23
N SER A 71 -7.87 16.83 -3.62
CA SER A 71 -6.73 15.91 -3.71
C SER A 71 -6.19 15.57 -2.32
N VAL A 72 -5.60 14.38 -2.16
CA VAL A 72 -4.94 13.97 -0.91
C VAL A 72 -3.45 14.26 -1.03
N GLU A 73 -2.96 15.24 -0.26
CA GLU A 73 -1.61 15.79 -0.37
C GLU A 73 -0.83 15.59 0.94
N ALA A 74 0.43 15.17 0.83
CA ALA A 74 1.32 15.11 1.98
C ALA A 74 1.80 16.51 2.38
N ARG A 75 1.75 16.83 3.67
CA ARG A 75 2.21 18.11 4.23
C ARG A 75 3.10 17.92 5.44
N ASP A 76 4.03 18.84 5.65
CA ASP A 76 4.87 18.88 6.83
C ASP A 76 4.12 19.48 8.05
N ALA A 77 4.78 19.52 9.20
CA ALA A 77 4.21 20.10 10.43
C ALA A 77 3.88 21.61 10.32
N ALA A 78 4.47 22.32 9.35
CA ALA A 78 4.18 23.72 9.05
C ALA A 78 3.05 23.87 8.01
N GLY A 79 2.48 22.77 7.52
CA GLY A 79 1.41 22.76 6.52
C GLY A 79 1.87 22.98 5.08
N LYS A 80 3.18 22.90 4.82
CA LYS A 80 3.76 23.02 3.48
C LYS A 80 3.73 21.66 2.78
N LEU A 81 3.47 21.68 1.46
CA LEU A 81 3.49 20.48 0.62
C LEU A 81 4.85 19.78 0.69
N LEU A 82 4.82 18.50 1.04
CA LEU A 82 5.99 17.63 0.95
C LEU A 82 6.21 17.22 -0.50
N LYS A 83 7.45 17.34 -0.94
CA LYS A 83 7.88 17.03 -2.30
C LYS A 83 8.94 15.95 -2.29
N ASN A 84 8.93 15.10 -3.31
CA ASN A 84 10.00 14.14 -3.54
C ASN A 84 11.25 14.85 -4.10
N GLU A 85 12.32 14.08 -4.36
CA GLU A 85 13.59 14.61 -4.90
C GLU A 85 13.41 15.29 -6.27
N ASP A 86 12.43 14.87 -7.05
CA ASP A 86 12.08 15.47 -8.35
C ASP A 86 11.26 16.76 -8.23
N GLY A 87 10.90 17.19 -7.01
CA GLY A 87 10.11 18.39 -6.76
C GLY A 87 8.59 18.22 -6.92
N ASN A 88 8.12 16.99 -7.14
CA ASN A 88 6.70 16.62 -7.25
C ASN A 88 6.09 16.39 -5.86
N VAL A 89 4.81 16.74 -5.68
CA VAL A 89 4.09 16.53 -4.43
C VAL A 89 3.98 15.03 -4.13
N ILE A 90 4.26 14.64 -2.89
CA ILE A 90 4.12 13.25 -2.45
C ILE A 90 2.63 12.91 -2.35
N THR A 91 2.19 12.00 -3.21
CA THR A 91 0.83 11.43 -3.21
C THR A 91 0.80 10.15 -2.36
N PRO A 92 -0.40 9.66 -1.97
CA PRO A 92 -0.52 8.40 -1.24
C PRO A 92 0.14 7.21 -1.95
N SER A 93 0.07 7.14 -3.28
CA SER A 93 0.68 6.06 -4.06
C SER A 93 2.22 6.11 -4.01
N VAL A 94 2.80 7.30 -4.17
CA VAL A 94 4.27 7.47 -4.13
C VAL A 94 4.80 7.19 -2.72
N TRP A 95 4.11 7.71 -1.70
CA TRP A 95 4.45 7.43 -0.31
C TRP A 95 4.37 5.95 0.03
N LEU A 96 3.31 5.28 -0.41
CA LEU A 96 3.15 3.85 -0.15
C LEU A 96 4.22 3.01 -0.85
N GLU A 97 4.72 3.44 -2.00
CA GLU A 97 5.84 2.77 -2.66
C GLU A 97 7.14 2.86 -1.83
N SER A 98 7.45 4.04 -1.26
CA SER A 98 8.62 4.18 -0.37
C SER A 98 8.47 3.41 0.95
N MET A 99 7.24 3.04 1.33
CA MET A 99 7.00 2.17 2.47
C MET A 99 7.45 0.73 2.24
N LYS A 100 7.66 0.27 0.99
CA LYS A 100 8.23 -1.07 0.75
C LYS A 100 9.64 -1.23 1.31
N GLU A 101 10.41 -0.15 1.32
CA GLU A 101 11.76 -0.12 1.87
C GLU A 101 11.75 -0.03 3.40
N THR A 102 10.87 0.81 3.97
CA THR A 102 10.85 1.09 5.41
C THR A 102 9.93 0.18 6.22
N SER A 103 8.98 -0.50 5.59
CA SER A 103 7.97 -1.36 6.22
C SER A 103 7.60 -2.54 5.30
N PRO A 104 8.58 -3.37 4.89
CA PRO A 104 8.37 -4.46 3.93
C PRO A 104 7.34 -5.51 4.38
N HIS A 105 7.13 -5.65 5.70
CA HIS A 105 6.18 -6.59 6.30
C HIS A 105 4.70 -6.26 6.00
N TYR A 106 4.41 -5.08 5.44
CA TYR A 106 3.08 -4.75 4.97
C TYR A 106 2.69 -5.48 3.70
N TRP A 107 3.66 -6.00 2.96
CA TRP A 107 3.43 -6.81 1.77
C TRP A 107 3.59 -8.29 2.10
N PRO A 108 2.89 -9.18 1.36
CA PRO A 108 3.19 -10.60 1.46
C PRO A 108 4.66 -10.83 1.12
N SER A 109 5.32 -11.70 1.89
CA SER A 109 6.65 -12.18 1.51
C SER A 109 6.54 -12.75 0.10
N SER A 110 7.45 -12.32 -0.79
CA SER A 110 7.54 -12.92 -2.11
C SER A 110 7.74 -14.43 -1.91
N GLU A 111 6.79 -15.26 -2.34
CA GLU A 111 7.00 -16.71 -2.50
C GLU A 111 7.95 -16.92 -3.69
N GLY A 112 9.18 -16.43 -3.52
CA GLY A 112 10.27 -16.52 -4.47
C GLY A 112 11.31 -17.48 -3.93
N SER A 113 11.48 -18.60 -4.63
CA SER A 113 12.35 -19.72 -4.30
C SER A 113 11.76 -20.67 -3.25
N GLY A 114 10.82 -21.49 -3.72
CA GLY A 114 10.88 -22.90 -3.38
C GLY A 114 12.27 -23.41 -3.75
N ALA A 115 13.23 -23.24 -2.84
CA ALA A 115 14.52 -23.90 -2.86
C ALA A 115 14.23 -25.38 -2.65
N ARG A 116 13.80 -26.03 -3.73
CA ARG A 116 13.85 -27.47 -3.89
C ARG A 116 15.33 -27.79 -3.84
N GLY A 117 15.79 -28.09 -2.64
CA GLY A 117 17.16 -28.51 -2.38
C GLY A 117 17.53 -29.65 -3.32
N GLY A 118 18.76 -29.63 -3.79
CA GLY A 118 19.36 -30.76 -4.49
C GLY A 118 20.07 -30.38 -5.78
N ASN A 119 21.32 -29.95 -5.63
CA ASN A 119 22.48 -30.44 -6.37
C ASN A 119 22.22 -31.01 -7.78
N ILE A 120 22.75 -30.32 -8.78
CA ILE A 120 23.77 -30.79 -9.73
C ILE A 120 23.68 -29.84 -10.92
N THR A 121 24.72 -29.03 -11.10
CA THR A 121 25.01 -28.32 -12.33
C THR A 121 25.31 -29.39 -13.40
N GLY A 122 24.26 -29.90 -14.03
CA GLY A 122 24.33 -30.94 -15.06
C GLY A 122 23.41 -30.55 -16.19
N ASP A 123 23.99 -30.39 -17.37
CA ASP A 123 23.37 -30.11 -18.66
C ASP A 123 21.93 -30.66 -18.77
N ALA A 124 20.95 -29.79 -19.05
CA ALA A 124 19.52 -30.09 -18.98
C ALA A 124 19.13 -31.35 -19.80
N ASP A 125 19.82 -31.58 -20.93
CA ASP A 125 19.63 -32.74 -21.82
C ASP A 125 20.01 -34.08 -21.14
N THR A 126 20.98 -34.07 -20.23
CA THR A 126 21.39 -35.27 -19.49
C THR A 126 20.41 -35.66 -18.39
N THR A 127 19.78 -34.68 -17.75
CA THR A 127 18.75 -34.91 -16.71
C THR A 127 17.48 -35.52 -17.30
N GLU A 128 17.09 -35.08 -18.49
CA GLU A 128 15.92 -35.61 -19.20
C GLU A 128 16.17 -37.06 -19.66
N LYS A 129 17.37 -37.37 -20.16
CA LYS A 129 17.78 -38.73 -20.52
C LYS A 129 17.81 -39.69 -19.32
N LEU A 130 18.27 -39.22 -18.15
CA LEU A 130 18.23 -40.01 -16.91
C LEU A 130 16.79 -40.31 -16.48
N ALA A 131 15.91 -39.31 -16.54
CA ALA A 131 14.49 -39.49 -16.22
C ALA A 131 13.79 -40.47 -17.17
N ALA A 132 14.10 -40.41 -18.47
CA ALA A 132 13.56 -41.32 -19.48
C ALA A 132 14.01 -42.78 -19.25
N LEU A 133 15.29 -43.00 -18.92
CA LEU A 133 15.84 -44.34 -18.63
C LEU A 133 15.24 -44.93 -17.35
N ALA A 134 15.07 -44.11 -16.31
CA ALA A 134 14.40 -44.53 -15.07
C ALA A 134 12.94 -44.91 -15.31
N LYS A 135 12.21 -44.13 -16.10
CA LYS A 135 10.80 -44.42 -16.47
C LYS A 135 10.67 -45.70 -17.30
N LYS A 136 11.67 -46.03 -18.10
CA LYS A 136 11.75 -47.27 -18.88
C LYS A 136 12.20 -48.49 -18.06
N GLY A 137 12.61 -48.29 -16.81
CA GLY A 137 13.17 -49.36 -15.96
C GLY A 137 14.57 -49.83 -16.39
N ASP A 138 15.24 -49.09 -17.26
CA ASP A 138 16.59 -49.42 -17.74
C ASP A 138 17.65 -48.93 -16.74
N MET A 139 17.84 -49.74 -15.70
CA MET A 139 18.78 -49.43 -14.61
C MET A 139 20.24 -49.52 -15.03
N VAL A 140 20.56 -50.24 -16.11
CA VAL A 140 21.94 -50.36 -16.63
C VAL A 140 22.31 -49.09 -17.39
N GLY A 141 21.42 -48.62 -18.27
CA GLY A 141 21.57 -47.33 -18.95
C GLY A 141 21.66 -46.16 -17.96
N TYR A 142 20.78 -46.15 -16.95
CA TYR A 142 20.78 -45.11 -15.91
C TYR A 142 22.12 -45.05 -15.16
N ARG A 143 22.67 -46.20 -14.74
CA ARG A 143 23.95 -46.26 -14.01
C ARG A 143 25.12 -45.82 -14.87
N LYS A 144 25.16 -46.24 -16.14
CA LYS A 144 26.22 -45.85 -17.08
C LYS A 144 26.22 -44.34 -17.33
N LEU A 145 25.06 -43.76 -17.64
CA LEU A 145 24.94 -42.33 -17.88
C LEU A 145 25.28 -41.52 -16.62
N ARG A 146 24.85 -41.98 -15.43
CA ARG A 146 25.22 -41.36 -14.15
C ARG A 146 26.73 -41.42 -13.87
N SER A 147 27.40 -42.53 -14.19
CA SER A 147 28.86 -42.64 -14.02
C SER A 147 29.65 -41.71 -14.94
N GLN A 148 29.13 -41.43 -16.14
CA GLN A 148 29.74 -40.49 -17.09
C GLN A 148 29.64 -39.03 -16.64
N MET A 149 28.74 -38.69 -15.70
CA MET A 149 28.62 -37.35 -15.13
C MET A 149 29.46 -37.15 -13.86
N ALA A 150 30.07 -38.21 -13.33
CA ALA A 150 30.82 -38.18 -12.07
C ALA A 150 32.35 -38.20 -12.27
N GLY A 151 32.82 -38.16 -13.51
CA GLY A 151 34.23 -38.01 -13.89
C GLY A 151 34.40 -36.82 -14.82
#